data_AF-A0A7J7GU03-F1
#
_entry.id   AF-A0A7J7GU03-F1
#
_cell.length_a   1.000
_cell.length_b   1.000
_cell.length_c   1.000
_cell.angle_alpha   90.00
_cell.angle_beta   90.00
_cell.angle_gamma   90.00
#
_symmetry.space_group_name_H-M   'P 1'
#
loop_
_entity.id
_entity.type
_entity.pdbx_description
1 polymer ?
#
loop_
_entity_poly.entity_id
_entity_poly.type
_entity_poly.pdbx_seq_one_letter_code
_entity_poly.pdbx_strand_id
1 'polypeptide(L)'
;MWKSYFGKIFLIEANRWVDFCKALLVEARWYNKGYTPTLDEYLENGWVSSSGPILSQHAFFSVMEETTREELVNLLAKSDDLVHCTSMIIRLCNDLGTSANKFKAGPEIVKV
;
A
#
# COMPACT_ATOMS: atom_id res chain seq x y z
N MET A 1 23.57 18.60 -11.37
CA MET A 1 23.64 17.41 -10.49
C MET A 1 22.37 17.21 -9.65
N TRP A 2 21.71 18.25 -9.11
CA TRP A 2 20.54 18.09 -8.21
C TRP A 2 19.20 17.83 -8.92
N LYS A 3 19.03 18.27 -10.17
CA LYS A 3 17.82 17.99 -10.98
C LYS A 3 17.59 16.49 -11.25
N SER A 4 18.66 15.70 -11.36
CA SER A 4 18.57 14.24 -11.59
C SER A 4 18.09 13.48 -10.36
N TYR A 5 18.37 13.98 -9.16
CA TYR A 5 18.01 13.33 -7.89
C TYR A 5 16.55 13.56 -7.51
N PHE A 6 16.07 14.81 -7.60
CA PHE A 6 14.64 15.10 -7.46
C PHE A 6 13.82 14.30 -8.47
N GLY A 7 14.33 14.14 -9.70
CA GLY A 7 13.74 13.25 -10.69
C GLY A 7 13.64 11.80 -10.21
N LYS A 8 14.70 11.22 -9.63
CA LYS A 8 14.68 9.83 -9.13
C LYS A 8 13.75 9.62 -7.94
N ILE A 9 13.76 10.49 -6.94
CA ILE A 9 12.82 10.39 -5.80
C ILE A 9 11.38 10.54 -6.29
N PHE A 10 11.13 11.56 -7.11
CA PHE A 10 9.81 11.78 -7.69
C PHE A 10 9.33 10.56 -8.48
N LEU A 11 10.22 9.90 -9.22
CA LEU A 11 9.88 8.66 -9.94
C LEU A 11 9.56 7.49 -9.00
N ILE A 12 10.29 7.32 -7.89
CA ILE A 12 10.01 6.28 -6.90
C ILE A 12 8.65 6.52 -6.22
N GLU A 13 8.37 7.77 -5.83
CA GLU A 13 7.08 8.21 -5.32
C GLU A 13 5.95 7.95 -6.33
N ALA A 14 6.11 8.43 -7.56
CA ALA A 14 5.11 8.27 -8.60
C ALA A 14 4.82 6.79 -8.91
N ASN A 15 5.85 5.94 -8.97
CA ASN A 15 5.68 4.52 -9.22
C ASN A 15 4.85 3.85 -8.12
N ARG A 16 5.07 4.21 -6.86
CA ARG A 16 4.34 3.62 -5.72
C ARG A 16 2.88 4.04 -5.71
N TRP A 17 2.58 5.30 -6.05
CA TRP A 17 1.22 5.76 -6.32
C TRP A 17 0.56 5.02 -7.47
N VAL A 18 1.29 4.77 -8.55
CA VAL A 18 0.79 3.99 -9.69
C VAL A 18 0.44 2.55 -9.27
N ASP A 19 1.29 1.90 -8.49
CA ASP A 19 1.06 0.52 -8.04
C ASP A 19 -0.15 0.43 -7.09
N PHE A 20 -0.28 1.38 -6.16
CA PHE A 20 -1.48 1.49 -5.32
C PHE A 20 -2.76 1.68 -6.12
N CYS A 21 -2.77 2.61 -7.08
CA CYS A 21 -3.93 2.85 -7.93
C CYS A 21 -4.29 1.63 -8.79
N LYS A 22 -3.29 0.88 -9.28
CA LYS A 22 -3.52 -0.38 -9.99
C LYS A 22 -4.14 -1.43 -9.08
N ALA A 23 -3.67 -1.55 -7.84
CA ALA A 23 -4.21 -2.51 -6.88
C ALA A 23 -5.67 -2.17 -6.50
N LEU A 24 -6.00 -0.89 -6.32
CA LEU A 24 -7.39 -0.44 -6.15
C LEU A 24 -8.26 -0.75 -7.38
N LEU A 25 -7.71 -0.57 -8.59
CA LEU A 25 -8.43 -0.90 -9.82
C LEU A 25 -8.72 -2.41 -9.94
N VAL A 26 -7.83 -3.27 -9.44
CA VAL A 26 -8.06 -4.72 -9.38
C VAL A 26 -9.26 -5.02 -8.47
N GLU A 27 -9.31 -4.45 -7.26
CA GLU A 27 -10.46 -4.61 -6.35
C GLU A 27 -11.75 -4.10 -6.97
N ALA A 28 -11.73 -2.91 -7.59
CA ALA A 28 -12.88 -2.35 -8.28
C ALA A 28 -13.38 -3.24 -9.43
N ARG A 29 -12.46 -3.90 -10.15
CA ARG A 29 -12.82 -4.86 -11.20
C ARG A 29 -13.43 -6.13 -10.64
N TRP A 30 -12.89 -6.67 -9.54
CA TRP A 30 -13.48 -7.82 -8.85
C TRP A 30 -14.91 -7.50 -8.41
N TYR A 31 -15.08 -6.34 -7.76
CA TYR A 31 -16.38 -5.83 -7.32
C TYR A 31 -17.38 -5.70 -8.49
N ASN A 32 -16.99 -4.99 -9.55
CA ASN A 32 -17.89 -4.73 -10.69
C ASN A 32 -18.27 -6.02 -11.46
N LYS A 33 -17.41 -7.05 -11.43
CA LYS A 33 -17.68 -8.34 -12.07
C LYS A 33 -18.39 -9.33 -11.15
N GLY A 34 -18.60 -9.00 -9.87
CA GLY A 34 -19.06 -9.96 -8.87
C GLY A 34 -18.09 -11.13 -8.67
N TYR A 35 -16.82 -10.96 -9.04
CA TYR A 35 -15.81 -11.99 -8.89
C TYR A 35 -15.36 -12.06 -7.42
N THR A 36 -15.34 -13.26 -6.88
CA THR A 36 -14.84 -13.51 -5.51
C THR A 36 -13.43 -14.09 -5.63
N PRO A 37 -12.38 -13.31 -5.30
CA PRO A 37 -11.01 -13.82 -5.30
C PRO A 37 -10.84 -14.89 -4.22
N THR A 38 -9.86 -15.77 -4.42
CA THR A 38 -9.34 -16.58 -3.31
C THR A 38 -8.69 -15.70 -2.24
N LEU A 39 -8.51 -16.23 -1.03
CA LEU A 39 -7.85 -15.49 0.05
C LEU A 39 -6.44 -15.05 -0.35
N ASP A 40 -5.68 -15.93 -1.00
CA ASP A 40 -4.31 -15.63 -1.42
C ASP A 40 -4.29 -14.53 -2.49
N GLU A 41 -5.13 -14.63 -3.53
CA GLU A 41 -5.26 -13.56 -4.55
C GLU A 41 -5.67 -12.22 -3.93
N TYR A 42 -6.60 -12.25 -2.98
CA TYR A 42 -7.05 -11.06 -2.28
C TYR A 42 -5.93 -10.44 -1.45
N LEU A 43 -5.18 -11.23 -0.67
CA LEU A 43 -4.11 -10.71 0.19
C LEU A 43 -2.90 -10.23 -0.62
N GLU A 44 -2.54 -10.92 -1.71
CA GLU A 44 -1.47 -10.53 -2.63
C GLU A 44 -1.71 -9.16 -3.28
N ASN A 45 -2.96 -8.85 -3.63
CA ASN A 45 -3.31 -7.48 -4.06
C ASN A 45 -3.52 -6.54 -2.85
N GLY A 46 -4.08 -7.09 -1.78
CA GLY A 46 -4.58 -6.43 -0.59
C GLY A 46 -3.51 -5.68 0.19
N TRP A 47 -2.30 -6.23 0.31
CA TRP A 47 -1.21 -5.53 1.00
C TRP A 47 -0.76 -4.27 0.25
N VAL A 48 -0.88 -4.24 -1.08
CA VAL A 48 -0.58 -3.04 -1.87
C VAL A 48 -1.73 -2.04 -1.76
N SER A 49 -2.97 -2.48 -1.99
CA SER A 49 -4.17 -1.63 -1.93
C SER A 49 -4.53 -1.15 -0.52
N SER A 50 -3.88 -1.65 0.54
CA SER A 50 -4.07 -1.17 1.91
C SER A 50 -3.42 0.19 2.19
N SER A 51 -2.70 0.75 1.21
CA SER A 51 -1.81 1.93 1.31
C SER A 51 -0.54 1.73 2.16
N GLY A 52 -0.35 0.54 2.76
CA GLY A 52 0.81 0.25 3.60
C GLY A 52 2.17 0.56 2.97
N PRO A 53 2.43 0.20 1.69
CA PRO A 53 3.72 0.49 1.06
C PRO A 53 3.98 1.99 0.85
N ILE A 54 2.95 2.74 0.46
CA ILE A 54 3.04 4.20 0.28
C ILE A 54 3.28 4.89 1.62
N LEU A 55 2.52 4.52 2.65
CA LEU A 55 2.68 5.09 3.98
C LEU A 55 4.07 4.81 4.56
N SER A 56 4.57 3.58 4.38
CA SER A 56 5.91 3.21 4.83
C SER A 56 6.98 4.03 4.13
N GLN A 57 6.85 4.23 2.81
CA GLN A 57 7.79 5.05 2.05
C GLN A 57 7.78 6.52 2.51
N HIS A 58 6.61 7.14 2.67
CA HIS A 58 6.51 8.49 3.19
C HIS A 58 7.08 8.61 4.61
N ALA A 59 6.89 7.60 5.46
CA ALA A 59 7.49 7.56 6.80
C ALA A 59 9.01 7.51 6.75
N PHE A 60 9.60 6.66 5.89
CA PHE A 60 11.05 6.61 5.69
C PHE A 60 11.63 7.95 5.25
N PHE A 61 10.97 8.65 4.32
CA PHE A 61 11.40 9.99 3.90
C PHE A 61 11.22 11.05 4.98
N SER A 62 10.24 10.90 5.87
CA SER A 62 9.94 11.89 6.93
C SER A 62 10.86 11.78 8.14
N VAL A 63 11.38 10.58 8.44
CA VAL A 63 12.19 10.32 9.65
C VAL A 63 13.70 10.48 9.38
N MET A 64 14.14 10.36 8.13
CA MET A 64 15.56 10.39 7.79
C MET A 64 16.03 11.79 7.36
N GLU A 65 16.19 12.69 8.34
CA GLU A 65 16.71 14.05 8.13
C GLU A 65 18.25 14.07 7.94
N GLU A 66 18.99 13.05 8.39
CA GLU A 66 20.48 13.02 8.39
C GLU A 66 21.14 11.82 7.65
N THR A 67 20.37 10.91 7.06
CA THR A 67 20.94 9.71 6.41
C THR A 67 21.41 9.99 4.98
N THR A 68 22.52 9.39 4.56
CA THR A 68 23.00 9.62 3.19
C THR A 68 22.04 9.02 2.16
N ARG A 69 21.99 9.67 0.99
CA ARG A 69 21.11 9.35 -0.13
C ARG A 69 21.12 7.88 -0.55
N GLU A 70 22.29 7.24 -0.51
CA GLU A 70 22.49 5.85 -0.93
C GLU A 70 22.07 4.85 0.15
N GLU A 71 22.26 5.21 1.42
CA GLU A 71 21.76 4.44 2.55
C GLU A 71 20.24 4.38 2.56
N LEU A 72 19.55 5.48 2.21
CA LEU A 72 18.08 5.51 2.16
C LEU A 72 17.50 4.59 1.08
N VAL A 73 18.07 4.61 -0.13
CA VAL A 73 17.66 3.70 -1.22
C VAL A 73 17.96 2.24 -0.85
N ASN A 74 19.11 1.97 -0.23
CA ASN A 74 19.47 0.64 0.24
C ASN A 74 18.58 0.16 1.40
N LEU A 75 18.18 1.04 2.31
CA LEU A 75 17.27 0.72 3.41
C LEU A 75 15.88 0.39 2.88
N LEU A 76 15.36 1.21 1.95
CA LEU A 76 14.08 0.93 1.28
C LEU A 76 14.11 -0.45 0.60
N ALA A 77 15.16 -0.74 -0.16
CA ALA A 77 15.32 -2.04 -0.84
C ALA A 77 15.50 -3.23 0.12
N LYS A 78 16.12 -3.02 1.30
CA LYS A 78 16.27 -4.07 2.32
C LYS A 78 15.05 -4.23 3.22
N SER A 79 14.14 -3.25 3.18
CA SER A 79 12.95 -3.21 4.04
C SER A 79 11.73 -3.88 3.40
N ASP A 80 11.86 -4.54 2.24
CA ASP A 80 10.74 -5.13 1.51
C ASP A 80 9.91 -6.07 2.40
N ASP A 81 10.54 -6.96 3.18
CA ASP A 81 9.84 -7.85 4.11
C ASP A 81 9.13 -7.08 5.22
N LEU A 82 9.75 -6.02 5.75
CA LEU A 82 9.16 -5.18 6.79
C LEU A 82 7.95 -4.41 6.25
N VAL A 83 8.08 -3.82 5.06
CA VAL A 83 7.02 -3.10 4.37
C VAL A 83 5.87 -4.06 4.06
N HIS A 84 6.17 -5.25 3.55
CA HIS A 84 5.17 -6.30 3.28
C HIS A 84 4.43 -6.69 4.56
N CYS A 85 5.14 -7.09 5.62
CA CYS A 85 4.54 -7.47 6.90
C CYS A 85 3.69 -6.34 7.50
N THR A 86 4.18 -5.11 7.48
CA THR A 86 3.44 -3.94 7.99
C THR A 86 2.18 -3.69 7.16
N SER A 87 2.28 -3.80 5.84
CA SER A 87 1.15 -3.60 4.92
C SER A 87 0.09 -4.70 5.06
N MET A 88 0.52 -5.93 5.34
CA MET A 88 -0.36 -7.04 5.68
C MET A 88 -1.10 -6.80 6.99
N ILE A 89 -0.42 -6.31 8.03
CA ILE A 89 -1.07 -5.94 9.30
C ILE A 89 -2.11 -4.84 9.06
N ILE A 90 -1.77 -3.79 8.31
CA ILE A 90 -2.70 -2.71 7.97
C ILE A 90 -3.94 -3.26 7.24
N ARG A 91 -3.75 -4.12 6.23
CA ARG A 91 -4.84 -4.78 5.49
C ARG A 91 -5.77 -5.55 6.44
N LEU A 92 -5.21 -6.44 7.24
CA LEU A 92 -5.99 -7.29 8.14
C LEU A 92 -6.74 -6.49 9.21
N CYS A 93 -6.10 -5.46 9.79
CA CYS A 93 -6.75 -4.56 10.73
C CYS A 93 -7.89 -3.76 10.09
N ASN A 94 -7.69 -3.26 8.86
CA ASN A 94 -8.73 -2.54 8.12
C ASN A 94 -9.94 -3.43 7.83
N ASP A 95 -9.70 -4.66 7.40
CA ASP A 95 -10.75 -5.62 7.08
C ASP A 95 -11.52 -6.06 8.34
N LEU A 96 -10.82 -6.28 9.45
CA LEU A 96 -11.43 -6.59 10.75
C LEU A 96 -12.32 -5.42 11.24
N GLY A 97 -11.83 -4.19 11.13
CA GLY A 97 -12.61 -3.00 11.52
C GLY A 97 -13.85 -2.81 10.64
N THR A 98 -13.70 -2.98 9.33
CA THR A 98 -14.79 -2.79 8.36
C THR A 98 -15.84 -3.89 8.47
N SER A 99 -15.43 -5.14 8.67
CA SER A 99 -16.36 -6.26 8.88
C SER A 99 -17.19 -6.04 10.15
N ALA A 100 -16.58 -5.64 11.27
CA ALA A 100 -17.30 -5.32 12.50
C ALA A 100 -18.34 -4.20 12.31
N ASN A 101 -18.04 -3.19 11.49
CA ASN A 101 -18.98 -2.12 11.16
C ASN A 101 -20.11 -2.61 10.23
N LYS A 102 -19.82 -3.46 9.24
CA LYS A 102 -20.84 -4.08 8.36
C LYS A 102 -21.81 -4.96 9.15
N PHE A 103 -21.32 -5.74 10.12
CA PHE A 103 -22.17 -6.53 11.02
C PHE A 103 -23.10 -5.65 11.85
N LYS A 104 -22.65 -4.46 12.27
CA LYS A 104 -23.47 -3.52 13.06
C LYS A 104 -24.43 -2.68 12.23
N ALA A 105 -24.06 -2.33 10.99
CA ALA A 105 -24.83 -1.41 10.13
C ALA A 105 -25.81 -2.12 9.18
N GLY A 106 -25.67 -3.44 8.97
CA GLY A 106 -26.43 -4.18 7.97
C GLY A 106 -25.78 -4.15 6.58
N PRO A 107 -26.34 -4.88 5.59
CA PRO A 107 -25.65 -5.23 4.34
C PRO A 107 -25.40 -4.09 3.34
N GLU A 108 -25.84 -2.85 3.60
CA GLU A 108 -25.90 -1.81 2.57
C GLU A 108 -24.84 -0.71 2.63
N ILE A 109 -23.98 -0.59 3.67
CA ILE A 109 -23.14 0.61 3.79
C ILE A 109 -21.63 0.31 3.89
N VAL A 110 -20.91 1.06 3.04
CA VAL A 110 -19.47 1.12 2.73
C VAL A 110 -18.92 -0.04 1.91
N LYS A 111 -19.08 0.12 0.60
CA LYS A 111 -18.26 -0.52 -0.43
C LYS A 111 -17.28 0.53 -0.91
N VAL A 112 -16.01 0.36 -0.53
CA VAL A 112 -14.90 1.07 -1.18
C VAL A 112 -14.81 0.57 -2.61
#